data_AF-A0A950M3Y9-F1
#
_entry.id   AF-A0A950M3Y9-F1
#
_cell.length_a   1.000
_cell.length_b   1.000
_cell.length_c   1.000
_cell.angle_alpha   90.00
_cell.angle_beta   90.00
_cell.angle_gamma   90.00
#
_symmetry.space_group_name_H-M   'P 1'
#
loop_
_entity.id
_entity.type
_entity.pdbx_description
1 polymer ?
#
loop_
_entity_poly.entity_id
_entity_poly.type
_entity_poly.pdbx_seq_one_letter_code
_entity_poly.pdbx_strand_id
1 'polypeptide(L)'
;MHWGDLFSGVGSLFVVATASTRTMVPLRILGIIANCFLITYYSLTHAWVPMALQAIALPLNGYRLYQMFQLIRNVQTAIHGQPSMDWLRPFMKKHHFKLGDVLFARGEPADEMFCTVTGRFMLIELGIELKPGQVVGELGMLAPDNRRTATLVCIEDGDVLSITYEQVEQLYYQNPTFGFYFLRLATARLFENIKRLEGEVARHKAAAHPHAEPESSPPVAPNENAAPDHREASVA
;
A
#
# COMPACT_ATOMS: atom_id res chain seq x y z
N MET A 1 -6.18 23.62 -49.84
CA MET A 1 -5.94 24.12 -48.47
C MET A 1 -7.19 23.78 -47.66
N HIS A 2 -7.27 22.82 -46.74
CA HIS A 2 -6.39 22.56 -45.60
C HIS A 2 -6.65 21.17 -44.95
N TRP A 3 -6.93 20.10 -45.72
CA TRP A 3 -7.10 18.77 -45.10
C TRP A 3 -5.77 18.21 -44.55
N GLY A 4 -4.65 18.46 -45.23
CA GLY A 4 -3.32 18.09 -44.75
C GLY A 4 -2.86 18.87 -43.51
N ASP A 5 -3.24 20.15 -43.43
CA ASP A 5 -2.91 21.02 -42.28
C ASP A 5 -3.77 20.72 -41.05
N LEU A 6 -5.03 20.30 -41.27
CA LEU A 6 -5.87 19.75 -40.21
C LEU A 6 -5.29 18.46 -39.66
N PHE A 7 -4.80 17.58 -40.52
CA PHE A 7 -4.23 16.29 -40.11
C PHE A 7 -2.88 16.44 -39.39
N SER A 8 -2.02 17.36 -39.85
CA SER A 8 -0.77 17.70 -39.16
C SER A 8 -1.03 18.41 -37.83
N GLY A 9 -2.07 19.24 -37.76
CA GLY A 9 -2.55 19.87 -36.53
C GLY A 9 -3.02 18.85 -35.50
N VAL A 10 -3.81 17.85 -35.90
CA VAL A 10 -4.27 16.76 -35.03
C VAL A 10 -3.10 15.88 -34.56
N GLY A 11 -2.14 15.58 -35.44
CA GLY A 11 -0.92 14.85 -35.08
C GLY A 11 -0.06 15.61 -34.07
N SER A 12 0.10 16.92 -34.26
CA SER A 12 0.85 17.79 -33.33
C SER A 12 0.13 17.93 -31.99
N LEU A 13 -1.21 18.01 -31.98
CA LEU A 13 -2.03 18.02 -30.77
C LEU A 13 -1.85 16.72 -29.97
N PHE A 14 -1.76 15.57 -30.64
CA PHE A 14 -1.49 14.29 -30.00
C PHE A 14 -0.07 14.21 -29.42
N VAL A 15 0.95 14.74 -30.10
CA VAL A 15 2.33 14.82 -29.57
C VAL A 15 2.42 15.73 -28.35
N VAL A 16 1.69 16.85 -28.35
CA VAL A 16 1.61 17.76 -27.20
C VAL A 16 0.83 17.12 -26.04
N ALA A 17 -0.29 16.45 -26.31
CA ALA A 17 -1.02 15.67 -25.32
C ALA A 17 -0.16 14.52 -24.73
N THR A 18 0.70 13.94 -25.57
CA THR A 18 1.68 12.91 -25.20
C THR A 18 2.73 13.48 -24.24
N ALA A 19 3.18 14.71 -24.44
CA ALA A 19 4.08 15.41 -23.54
C ALA A 19 3.42 15.85 -22.21
N SER A 20 2.08 15.92 -22.16
CA SER A 20 1.34 16.55 -21.06
C SER A 20 0.69 15.58 -20.06
N THR A 21 0.70 14.27 -20.30
CA THR A 21 0.10 13.29 -19.36
C THR A 21 1.11 12.85 -18.29
N ARG A 22 0.76 13.06 -17.02
CA ARG A 22 1.58 12.70 -15.84
C ARG A 22 1.70 11.19 -15.54
N THR A 23 1.01 10.32 -16.26
CA THR A 23 0.99 8.87 -16.00
C THR A 23 1.38 8.05 -17.23
N MET A 24 2.31 7.11 -17.07
CA MET A 24 2.94 6.35 -18.17
C MET A 24 1.97 5.48 -18.99
N VAL A 25 0.85 5.03 -18.42
CA VAL A 25 -0.09 4.07 -19.04
C VAL A 25 -1.03 4.71 -20.09
N PRO A 26 -1.82 5.77 -19.77
CA PRO A 26 -2.72 6.37 -20.76
C PRO A 26 -1.98 6.97 -21.95
N LEU A 27 -0.75 7.44 -21.74
CA LEU A 27 0.15 7.90 -22.78
C LEU A 27 0.41 6.84 -23.86
N ARG A 28 0.66 5.60 -23.44
CA ARG A 28 0.95 4.48 -24.35
C ARG A 28 -0.31 4.01 -25.08
N ILE A 29 -1.47 4.04 -24.41
CA ILE A 29 -2.77 3.73 -25.03
C ILE A 29 -3.10 4.75 -26.11
N LEU A 30 -2.96 6.05 -25.82
CA LEU A 30 -3.14 7.12 -26.80
C LEU A 30 -2.16 6.97 -27.97
N GLY A 31 -0.90 6.61 -27.71
CA GLY A 31 0.09 6.32 -28.76
C GLY A 31 -0.29 5.13 -29.65
N ILE A 32 -0.84 4.04 -29.08
CA ILE A 32 -1.33 2.89 -29.86
C ILE A 32 -2.52 3.30 -30.73
N ILE A 33 -3.49 4.03 -30.16
CA ILE A 33 -4.65 4.54 -30.89
C ILE A 33 -4.20 5.43 -32.06
N ALA A 34 -3.29 6.38 -31.80
CA ALA A 34 -2.73 7.26 -32.82
C ALA A 34 -2.00 6.47 -33.93
N ASN A 35 -1.19 5.47 -33.58
CA ASN A 35 -0.53 4.61 -34.57
C ASN A 35 -1.54 3.85 -35.44
N CYS A 36 -2.62 3.31 -34.86
CA CYS A 36 -3.68 2.65 -35.62
C CYS A 36 -4.37 3.61 -36.61
N PHE A 37 -4.68 4.84 -36.17
CA PHE A 37 -5.24 5.87 -37.06
C PHE A 37 -4.28 6.25 -38.19
N LEU A 38 -2.99 6.43 -37.89
CA LEU A 38 -1.96 6.77 -38.87
C LEU A 38 -1.72 5.65 -39.88
N ILE A 39 -1.65 4.38 -39.44
CA ILE A 39 -1.54 3.22 -40.34
C ILE A 39 -2.73 3.17 -41.29
N THR A 40 -3.94 3.36 -40.77
CA THR A 40 -5.17 3.37 -41.58
C THR A 40 -5.10 4.49 -42.64
N TYR A 41 -4.76 5.72 -42.23
CA TYR A 41 -4.63 6.87 -43.13
C TYR A 41 -3.54 6.67 -44.20
N TYR A 42 -2.38 6.12 -43.84
CA TYR A 42 -1.29 5.87 -44.79
C TYR A 42 -1.61 4.73 -45.77
N SER A 43 -2.43 3.76 -45.36
CA SER A 43 -2.92 2.72 -46.27
C SER A 43 -3.84 3.29 -47.35
N LEU A 44 -4.73 4.23 -46.98
CA LEU A 44 -5.66 4.92 -47.88
C LEU A 44 -4.95 5.89 -48.84
N THR A 45 -3.85 6.50 -48.41
CA THR A 45 -3.06 7.46 -49.22
C THR A 45 -1.90 6.80 -49.97
N HIS A 46 -1.76 5.47 -49.89
CA HIS A 46 -0.69 4.66 -50.50
C HIS A 46 0.74 5.13 -50.14
N ALA A 47 0.91 5.69 -48.95
CA ALA A 47 2.20 6.15 -48.43
C ALA A 47 2.91 5.01 -47.69
N TRP A 48 3.57 4.12 -48.43
CA TRP A 48 4.14 2.87 -47.92
C TRP A 48 5.26 3.06 -46.87
N VAL A 49 6.15 4.03 -47.08
CA VAL A 49 7.29 4.30 -46.18
C VAL A 49 6.83 4.72 -44.77
N PRO A 50 5.98 5.76 -44.60
CA PRO A 50 5.48 6.13 -43.27
C PRO A 50 4.57 5.06 -42.66
N MET A 51 3.83 4.28 -43.46
CA MET A 51 3.05 3.15 -42.97
C MET A 51 3.94 2.08 -42.31
N ALA A 52 5.05 1.72 -42.95
CA ALA A 52 5.98 0.72 -42.41
C ALA A 52 6.62 1.17 -41.08
N LEU A 53 6.96 2.46 -40.96
CA LEU A 53 7.49 3.01 -39.71
C LEU A 53 6.50 2.88 -38.55
N GLN A 54 5.21 3.18 -38.78
CA GLN A 54 4.18 3.04 -37.75
C GLN A 54 3.85 1.57 -37.44
N ALA A 55 3.91 0.69 -38.44
CA ALA A 55 3.74 -0.74 -38.24
C ALA A 55 4.83 -1.35 -37.33
N ILE A 56 6.06 -0.81 -37.36
CA ILE A 56 7.16 -1.19 -36.45
C ILE A 56 6.99 -0.53 -35.07
N ALA A 57 6.50 0.71 -35.01
CA ALA A 57 6.27 1.41 -33.74
C ALA A 57 5.13 0.79 -32.91
N LEU A 58 4.14 0.16 -33.56
CA LEU A 58 2.99 -0.48 -32.90
C LEU A 58 3.40 -1.63 -31.93
N PRO A 59 4.17 -2.66 -32.35
CA PRO A 59 4.59 -3.73 -31.44
C PRO A 59 5.50 -3.23 -30.32
N LEU A 60 6.33 -2.21 -30.57
CA LEU A 60 7.17 -1.61 -29.53
C LEU A 60 6.32 -0.93 -28.44
N ASN A 61 5.29 -0.18 -28.84
CA ASN A 61 4.37 0.47 -27.90
C ASN A 61 3.46 -0.54 -27.18
N GLY A 62 3.01 -1.59 -27.86
CA GLY A 62 2.24 -2.69 -27.28
C GLY A 62 3.05 -3.51 -26.26
N TYR A 63 4.32 -3.80 -26.57
CA TYR A 63 5.21 -4.51 -25.65
C TYR A 63 5.48 -3.70 -24.38
N ARG A 64 5.77 -2.39 -24.49
CA ARG A 64 5.93 -1.52 -23.31
C ARG A 64 4.64 -1.39 -22.49
N LEU A 65 3.48 -1.40 -23.14
CA LEU A 65 2.18 -1.41 -22.45
C LEU A 65 1.96 -2.74 -21.71
N TYR A 66 2.27 -3.86 -22.35
CA TYR A 66 2.22 -5.18 -21.73
C TYR A 66 3.17 -5.29 -20.53
N GLN A 67 4.41 -4.79 -20.64
CA GLN A 67 5.36 -4.72 -19.53
C GLN A 67 4.78 -3.95 -18.34
N MET A 68 4.12 -2.82 -18.59
CA MET A 68 3.50 -2.01 -17.54
C MET A 68 2.27 -2.71 -16.92
N PHE A 69 1.44 -3.39 -17.72
CA PHE A 69 0.32 -4.18 -17.19
C PHE A 69 0.76 -5.43 -16.43
N GLN A 70 1.85 -6.08 -16.84
CA GLN A 70 2.42 -7.23 -16.15
C GLN A 70 2.98 -6.83 -14.78
N LEU A 71 3.55 -5.62 -14.68
CA LEU A 71 3.99 -5.03 -13.41
C LEU A 71 2.81 -4.82 -12.44
N ILE A 72 1.66 -4.35 -12.94
CA ILE A 72 0.43 -4.15 -12.15
C ILE A 72 -0.17 -5.51 -11.71
N ARG A 73 -0.21 -6.50 -12.60
CA ARG A 73 -0.78 -7.83 -12.32
C ARG A 73 0.03 -8.62 -11.29
N ASN A 74 1.36 -8.54 -11.35
CA ASN A 74 2.23 -9.23 -10.38
C ASN A 74 2.01 -8.69 -8.95
N VAL A 75 1.62 -7.43 -8.81
CA VAL A 75 1.31 -6.82 -7.50
C VAL A 75 -0.06 -7.26 -6.97
N GLN A 76 -1.05 -7.55 -7.83
CA GLN A 76 -2.35 -8.06 -7.37
C GLN A 76 -2.31 -9.50 -6.84
N THR A 77 -1.42 -10.34 -7.39
CA THR A 77 -1.22 -11.72 -6.89
C THR A 77 -0.47 -11.78 -5.56
N ALA A 78 0.39 -10.80 -5.25
CA ALA A 78 1.06 -10.70 -3.95
C ALA A 78 0.16 -10.17 -2.82
N ILE A 79 -1.05 -9.70 -3.14
CA ILE A 79 -1.98 -9.08 -2.19
C ILE A 79 -2.95 -10.10 -1.54
N HIS A 80 -3.04 -11.33 -2.06
CA HIS A 80 -4.00 -12.36 -1.60
C HIS A 80 -3.42 -13.48 -0.73
N GLY A 81 -2.10 -13.49 -0.49
CA GLY A 81 -1.47 -14.37 0.49
C GLY A 81 -0.41 -13.55 1.22
N GLN A 82 -0.32 -13.74 2.54
CA GLN A 82 0.58 -13.09 3.51
C GLN A 82 1.62 -12.12 2.91
N PRO A 83 1.71 -10.85 3.38
CA PRO A 83 2.57 -9.81 2.82
C PRO A 83 4.03 -10.31 2.72
N SER A 84 4.37 -10.93 1.60
CA SER A 84 5.63 -11.63 1.41
C SER A 84 6.54 -10.68 0.69
N MET A 85 7.54 -10.21 1.43
CA MET A 85 8.56 -9.29 0.98
C MET A 85 9.62 -9.98 0.09
N ASP A 86 9.30 -11.16 -0.45
CA ASP A 86 10.23 -12.00 -1.21
C ASP A 86 10.71 -11.34 -2.49
N TRP A 87 9.89 -10.45 -3.05
CA TRP A 87 10.21 -9.72 -4.26
C TRP A 87 11.20 -8.57 -4.01
N LEU A 88 11.38 -8.09 -2.77
CA LEU A 88 12.40 -7.09 -2.41
C LEU A 88 13.80 -7.71 -2.26
N ARG A 89 13.88 -9.02 -1.99
CA ARG A 89 15.15 -9.76 -1.77
C ARG A 89 16.28 -9.42 -2.76
N PRO A 90 16.05 -9.23 -4.08
CA PRO A 90 17.11 -8.89 -5.02
C PRO A 90 17.78 -7.52 -4.79
N PHE A 91 17.08 -6.61 -4.11
CA PHE A 91 17.55 -5.24 -3.81
C PHE A 91 18.10 -5.11 -2.39
N MET A 92 17.96 -6.16 -1.57
CA MET A 92 18.37 -6.13 -0.16
C MET A 92 19.79 -6.65 0.03
N LYS A 93 20.46 -6.14 1.06
CA LYS A 93 21.77 -6.63 1.50
C LYS A 93 21.60 -7.66 2.61
N LYS A 94 22.38 -8.73 2.55
CA LYS A 94 22.36 -9.79 3.58
C LYS A 94 23.26 -9.43 4.75
N HIS A 95 22.73 -9.54 5.95
CA HIS A 95 23.43 -9.34 7.21
C HIS A 95 23.23 -10.57 8.11
N HIS A 96 24.29 -10.97 8.81
CA HIS A 96 24.26 -12.06 9.77
C HIS A 96 24.38 -11.49 11.17
N PHE A 97 23.55 -11.95 12.09
CA PHE A 97 23.50 -11.53 13.48
C PHE A 97 23.60 -12.74 14.41
N LYS A 98 24.28 -12.54 15.53
CA LYS A 98 24.44 -13.53 16.60
C LYS A 98 23.45 -13.27 17.73
N LEU A 99 23.22 -14.30 18.53
CA LEU A 99 22.43 -14.24 19.75
C LEU A 99 22.88 -13.07 20.64
N GLY A 100 21.92 -12.20 20.96
CA GLY A 100 22.12 -11.01 21.77
C GLY A 100 22.46 -9.74 20.99
N ASP A 101 22.73 -9.83 19.69
CA ASP A 101 23.01 -8.65 18.88
C ASP A 101 21.76 -7.75 18.79
N VAL A 102 21.98 -6.45 18.98
CA VAL A 102 20.94 -5.42 18.81
C VAL A 102 21.03 -4.89 17.38
N LEU A 103 19.96 -5.05 16.61
CA LEU A 103 19.90 -4.57 15.23
C LEU A 103 19.70 -3.06 15.18
N PHE A 104 18.82 -2.56 16.05
CA PHE A 104 18.60 -1.14 16.29
C PHE A 104 17.90 -0.94 17.62
N ALA A 105 18.12 0.22 18.25
CA ALA A 105 17.49 0.60 19.50
C ALA A 105 16.36 1.61 19.29
N ARG A 106 15.37 1.57 20.18
CA ARG A 106 14.27 2.54 20.20
C ARG A 106 14.81 3.96 20.31
N GLY A 107 14.27 4.85 19.49
CA GLY A 107 14.62 6.26 19.45
C GLY A 107 15.84 6.58 18.57
N GLU A 108 16.59 5.60 18.08
CA GLU A 108 17.65 5.85 17.11
C GLU A 108 17.08 6.38 15.78
N PRO A 109 17.87 7.17 15.02
CA PRO A 109 17.52 7.49 13.65
C PRO A 109 17.28 6.21 12.84
N ALA A 110 16.25 6.23 12.01
CA ALA A 110 15.89 5.12 11.15
C ALA A 110 16.13 5.52 9.69
N ASP A 111 16.92 4.72 9.00
CA ASP A 111 17.35 4.91 7.62
C ASP A 111 17.17 3.65 6.77
N GLU A 112 16.96 2.49 7.40
CA GLU A 112 16.73 1.21 6.74
C GLU A 112 15.71 0.32 7.47
N MET A 113 15.11 -0.59 6.71
CA MET A 113 14.21 -1.64 7.22
C MET A 113 14.77 -3.03 6.95
N PHE A 114 14.29 -4.02 7.70
CA PHE A 114 14.80 -5.38 7.69
C PHE A 114 13.71 -6.40 7.37
N CYS A 115 14.11 -7.50 6.75
CA CYS A 115 13.30 -8.69 6.53
C CYS A 115 14.05 -9.89 7.13
N THR A 116 13.40 -10.62 8.03
CA THR A 116 13.98 -11.81 8.68
C THR A 116 14.05 -12.97 7.69
N VAL A 117 15.14 -13.74 7.69
CA VAL A 117 15.29 -14.91 6.80
C VAL A 117 15.46 -16.20 7.60
N THR A 118 16.39 -16.20 8.55
CA THR A 118 16.66 -17.33 9.45
C THR A 118 16.88 -16.82 10.87
N GLY A 119 16.83 -17.72 11.85
CA GLY A 119 16.92 -17.36 13.26
C GLY A 119 15.64 -16.72 13.81
N ARG A 120 15.75 -16.10 14.98
CA ARG A 120 14.63 -15.49 15.69
C ARG A 120 15.01 -14.10 16.19
N PHE A 121 14.07 -13.17 16.07
CA PHE A 121 14.27 -11.79 16.48
C PHE A 121 13.07 -11.33 17.30
N MET A 122 13.30 -10.42 18.25
CA MET A 122 12.26 -9.94 19.14
C MET A 122 12.28 -8.42 19.27
N LEU A 123 11.10 -7.82 19.17
CA LEU A 123 10.85 -6.43 19.54
C LEU A 123 10.59 -6.39 21.05
N ILE A 124 11.58 -5.99 21.83
CA ILE A 124 11.59 -6.22 23.29
C ILE A 124 10.50 -5.42 24.02
N GLU A 125 10.24 -4.18 23.65
CA GLU A 125 9.20 -3.35 24.29
C GLU A 125 7.79 -3.82 23.92
N LEU A 126 7.66 -4.46 22.76
CA LEU A 126 6.39 -4.97 22.28
C LEU A 126 6.15 -6.42 22.67
N GLY A 127 7.18 -7.18 23.07
CA GLY A 127 7.09 -8.61 23.32
C GLY A 127 6.70 -9.40 22.07
N ILE A 128 7.01 -8.89 20.87
CA ILE A 128 6.63 -9.50 19.59
C ILE A 128 7.85 -10.22 19.02
N GLU A 129 7.72 -11.53 18.84
CA GLU A 129 8.68 -12.35 18.11
C GLU A 129 8.40 -12.27 16.61
N LEU A 130 9.45 -12.02 15.83
CA LEU A 130 9.40 -11.97 14.38
C LEU A 130 9.70 -13.35 13.79
N LYS A 131 8.76 -13.86 13.01
CA LYS A 131 8.93 -15.09 12.23
C LYS A 131 9.75 -14.82 10.96
N PRO A 132 10.44 -15.82 10.39
CA PRO A 132 11.05 -15.69 9.06
C PRO A 132 10.09 -15.18 8.00
N GLY A 133 10.58 -14.29 7.14
CA GLY A 133 9.82 -13.61 6.08
C GLY A 133 9.08 -12.36 6.53
N GLN A 134 9.19 -11.97 7.80
CA GLN A 134 8.52 -10.77 8.33
C GLN A 134 9.39 -9.53 8.19
N VAL A 135 8.70 -8.43 7.95
CA VAL A 135 9.26 -7.08 7.79
C VAL A 135 9.22 -6.35 9.12
N VAL A 136 10.28 -5.61 9.38
CA VAL A 136 10.39 -4.73 10.55
C VAL A 136 11.18 -3.47 10.22
N GLY A 137 10.84 -2.37 10.89
CA GLY A 137 11.47 -1.07 10.70
C GLY A 137 10.74 -0.19 9.69
N GLU A 138 9.67 -0.68 9.05
CA GLU A 138 8.81 0.08 8.14
C GLU A 138 8.19 1.31 8.81
N LEU A 139 7.90 1.24 10.12
CA LEU A 139 7.35 2.36 10.87
C LEU A 139 8.36 3.50 11.04
N GLY A 140 9.66 3.22 11.04
CA GLY A 140 10.69 4.26 11.08
C GLY A 140 10.69 5.12 9.81
N MET A 141 10.26 4.57 8.68
CA MET A 141 10.10 5.32 7.42
C MET A 141 8.87 6.23 7.44
N LEU A 142 7.85 5.88 8.22
CA LEU A 142 6.55 6.57 8.26
C LEU A 142 6.38 7.48 9.48
N ALA A 143 7.23 7.31 10.49
CA ALA A 143 7.24 8.15 11.68
C ALA A 143 7.64 9.58 11.28
N PRO A 144 6.96 10.64 11.79
CA PRO A 144 7.28 12.03 11.44
C PRO A 144 8.75 12.42 11.69
N ASP A 145 9.36 11.81 12.70
CA ASP A 145 10.73 12.11 13.13
C ASP A 145 11.76 11.11 12.60
N ASN A 146 11.36 10.14 11.75
CA ASN A 146 12.19 9.05 11.26
C ASN A 146 12.99 8.32 12.36
N ARG A 147 12.33 8.00 13.48
CA ARG A 147 12.96 7.31 14.61
C ARG A 147 12.43 5.90 14.81
N ARG A 148 13.28 5.00 15.30
CA ARG A 148 12.92 3.63 15.68
C ARG A 148 11.86 3.64 16.77
N THR A 149 10.76 2.92 16.57
CA THR A 149 9.64 2.87 17.52
C THR A 149 9.84 1.86 18.65
N ALA A 150 10.72 0.89 18.45
CA ALA A 150 11.05 -0.19 19.38
C ALA A 150 12.49 -0.67 19.11
N THR A 151 13.03 -1.47 20.01
CA THR A 151 14.36 -2.08 19.94
C THR A 151 14.23 -3.50 19.41
N LEU A 152 15.04 -3.86 18.42
CA LEU A 152 15.05 -5.18 17.80
C LEU A 152 16.32 -5.94 18.20
N VAL A 153 16.14 -7.12 18.81
CA VAL A 153 17.24 -7.96 19.29
C VAL A 153 17.18 -9.33 18.63
N CYS A 154 18.35 -9.85 18.28
CA CYS A 154 18.52 -11.23 17.84
C CYS A 154 18.48 -12.17 19.05
N ILE A 155 17.52 -13.10 19.08
CA ILE A 155 17.34 -14.08 20.16
C ILE A 155 17.76 -15.49 19.74
N GLU A 156 18.20 -15.66 18.48
CA GLU A 156 18.81 -16.86 17.93
C GLU A 156 19.57 -16.47 16.66
N ASP A 157 20.83 -16.94 16.53
CA ASP A 157 21.70 -16.70 15.38
C ASP A 157 20.94 -16.81 14.06
N GLY A 158 21.05 -15.78 13.22
CA GLY A 158 20.14 -15.64 12.09
C GLY A 158 20.60 -14.63 11.07
N ASP A 159 20.03 -14.76 9.87
CA ASP A 159 20.24 -13.84 8.78
C ASP A 159 19.03 -12.91 8.61
N VAL A 160 19.32 -11.65 8.35
CA VAL A 160 18.34 -10.66 7.90
C VAL A 160 18.78 -10.06 6.58
N LEU A 161 17.80 -9.53 5.86
CA LEU A 161 18.00 -8.72 4.69
C LEU A 161 17.67 -7.27 5.04
N SER A 162 18.51 -6.31 4.66
CA SER A 162 18.25 -4.89 4.86
C SER A 162 18.09 -4.12 3.54
N ILE A 163 17.29 -3.06 3.57
CA ILE A 163 17.13 -2.10 2.47
C ILE A 163 16.96 -0.70 3.03
N THR A 164 17.66 0.28 2.45
CA THR A 164 17.57 1.67 2.90
C THR A 164 16.27 2.32 2.43
N TYR A 165 15.82 3.35 3.14
CA TYR A 165 14.63 4.11 2.78
C TYR A 165 14.79 4.83 1.44
N GLU A 166 16.00 5.28 1.11
CA GLU A 166 16.29 5.86 -0.21
C GLU A 166 16.08 4.83 -1.32
N GLN A 167 16.54 3.59 -1.14
CA GLN A 167 16.32 2.53 -2.13
C GLN A 167 14.84 2.17 -2.26
N VAL A 168 14.12 2.15 -1.14
CA VAL A 168 12.67 1.95 -1.10
C VAL A 168 11.93 3.08 -1.85
N GLU A 169 12.33 4.34 -1.65
CA GLU A 169 11.77 5.50 -2.36
C GLU A 169 12.07 5.46 -3.87
N GLN A 170 13.28 5.05 -4.25
CA GLN A 170 13.63 4.83 -5.66
C GLN A 170 12.75 3.75 -6.30
N LEU A 171 12.47 2.66 -5.58
CA LEU A 171 11.54 1.62 -6.03
C LEU A 171 10.11 2.14 -6.17
N TYR A 172 9.67 3.05 -5.29
CA TYR A 172 8.36 3.72 -5.40
C TYR A 172 8.23 4.51 -6.70
N TYR A 173 9.24 5.33 -7.06
CA TYR A 173 9.20 6.11 -8.30
C TYR A 173 9.17 5.25 -9.56
N GLN A 174 9.81 4.08 -9.52
CA GLN A 174 9.83 3.15 -10.64
C GLN A 174 8.52 2.35 -10.76
N ASN A 175 7.84 2.08 -9.65
CA ASN A 175 6.60 1.32 -9.60
C ASN A 175 5.63 1.87 -8.55
N PRO A 176 4.72 2.79 -8.91
CA PRO A 176 3.80 3.43 -7.95
C PRO A 176 2.91 2.45 -7.17
N THR A 177 2.69 1.24 -7.70
CA THR A 177 1.90 0.20 -7.02
C THR A 177 2.58 -0.29 -5.73
N PHE A 178 3.88 -0.09 -5.61
CA PHE A 178 4.68 -0.33 -4.40
C PHE A 178 4.21 0.49 -3.18
N GLY A 179 3.92 1.79 -3.39
CA GLY A 179 3.53 2.67 -2.28
C GLY A 179 2.22 2.24 -1.64
N PHE A 180 1.29 1.71 -2.44
CA PHE A 180 0.01 1.19 -1.94
C PHE A 180 0.18 -0.04 -1.04
N TYR A 181 1.17 -0.89 -1.33
CA TYR A 181 1.51 -2.04 -0.49
C TYR A 181 2.05 -1.60 0.88
N PHE A 182 3.00 -0.65 0.91
CA PHE A 182 3.52 -0.07 2.16
C PHE A 182 2.43 0.59 2.99
N LEU A 183 1.54 1.35 2.36
CA LEU A 183 0.41 1.98 3.04
C LEU A 183 -0.50 0.93 3.70
N ARG A 184 -0.82 -0.15 2.98
CA ARG A 184 -1.65 -1.25 3.52
C ARG A 184 -0.96 -1.98 4.66
N LEU A 185 0.36 -2.25 4.56
CA LEU A 185 1.14 -2.88 5.61
C LEU A 185 1.13 -2.02 6.88
N ALA A 186 1.46 -0.74 6.76
CA ALA A 186 1.48 0.20 7.87
C ALA A 186 0.09 0.34 8.53
N THR A 187 -0.96 0.37 7.72
CA THR A 187 -2.35 0.44 8.20
C THR A 187 -2.73 -0.84 8.96
N ALA A 188 -2.36 -2.02 8.45
CA ALA A 188 -2.60 -3.29 9.13
C ALA A 188 -1.92 -3.32 10.51
N ARG A 189 -0.67 -2.88 10.59
CA ARG A 189 0.08 -2.75 11.86
C ARG A 189 -0.54 -1.75 12.81
N LEU A 190 -1.02 -0.60 12.31
CA LEU A 190 -1.73 0.39 13.13
C LEU A 190 -2.97 -0.24 13.79
N PHE A 191 -3.77 -1.00 13.03
CA PHE A 191 -4.93 -1.71 13.58
C PHE A 191 -4.54 -2.81 14.58
N GLU A 192 -3.43 -3.54 14.36
CA GLU A 192 -2.90 -4.49 15.36
C GLU A 192 -2.52 -3.79 16.67
N ASN A 193 -1.82 -2.66 16.57
CA ASN A 193 -1.41 -1.86 17.73
C ASN A 193 -2.61 -1.27 18.48
N ILE A 194 -3.63 -0.77 17.77
CA ILE A 194 -4.87 -0.26 18.38
C ILE A 194 -5.57 -1.37 19.16
N LYS A 195 -5.77 -2.55 18.56
CA LYS A 195 -6.41 -3.70 19.24
C LYS A 195 -5.66 -4.10 20.51
N ARG A 196 -4.33 -4.08 20.47
CA ARG A 196 -3.50 -4.38 21.64
C ARG A 196 -3.71 -3.34 22.74
N LEU A 197 -3.65 -2.05 22.40
CA LEU A 197 -3.87 -0.96 23.36
C LEU A 197 -5.27 -1.01 23.98
N GLU A 198 -6.30 -1.27 23.18
CA GLU A 198 -7.67 -1.48 23.67
C GLU A 198 -7.74 -2.65 24.67
N GLY A 199 -7.04 -3.75 24.39
CA GLY A 199 -6.93 -4.89 25.30
C GLY A 199 -6.21 -4.56 26.62
N GLU A 200 -5.12 -3.79 26.56
CA GLU A 200 -4.39 -3.32 27.75
C GLU A 200 -5.27 -2.39 28.60
N VAL A 201 -5.97 -1.43 27.98
CA VAL A 201 -6.91 -0.53 28.67
C VAL A 201 -8.06 -1.30 29.32
N ALA A 202 -8.63 -2.30 28.62
CA ALA A 202 -9.69 -3.13 29.17
C ALA A 202 -9.22 -3.94 30.39
N ARG A 203 -8.01 -4.50 30.35
CA ARG A 203 -7.40 -5.19 31.51
C ARG A 203 -7.16 -4.24 32.68
N HIS A 204 -6.67 -3.03 32.41
CA HIS A 204 -6.49 -2.01 33.45
C HIS A 204 -7.82 -1.59 34.08
N LYS A 205 -8.89 -1.42 33.30
CA LYS A 205 -10.24 -1.12 33.83
C LYS A 205 -10.77 -2.27 34.71
N ALA A 206 -10.60 -3.52 34.28
CA ALA A 206 -11.02 -4.70 35.04
C ALA A 206 -10.21 -4.90 36.33
N ALA A 207 -8.90 -4.65 36.30
CA ALA A 207 -8.04 -4.71 37.49
C ALA A 207 -8.29 -3.55 38.47
N ALA A 208 -8.73 -2.38 37.98
CA ALA A 208 -9.09 -1.24 38.81
C ALA A 208 -10.48 -1.38 39.48
N HIS A 209 -11.36 -2.25 38.98
CA HIS A 209 -12.70 -2.51 39.56
C HIS A 209 -12.97 -4.02 39.75
N PRO A 210 -12.36 -4.69 40.75
CA PRO A 210 -12.54 -6.13 40.96
C PRO A 210 -13.92 -6.51 41.54
N HIS A 211 -14.69 -5.54 42.06
CA HIS A 211 -15.95 -5.75 42.79
C HIS A 211 -17.11 -4.90 42.24
N ALA A 212 -17.26 -4.79 40.92
CA ALA A 212 -18.57 -4.49 40.38
C ALA A 212 -19.31 -5.83 40.24
N GLU A 213 -20.07 -6.20 41.27
CA GLU A 213 -21.13 -7.20 41.15
C GLU A 213 -21.98 -6.91 39.89
N PRO A 214 -22.53 -7.93 39.22
CA PRO A 214 -23.41 -7.70 38.08
C PRO A 214 -24.66 -7.01 38.59
N GLU A 215 -24.71 -5.68 38.45
CA GLU A 215 -25.85 -4.87 38.86
C GLU A 215 -27.07 -5.35 38.07
N SER A 216 -27.97 -5.99 38.81
CA SER A 216 -29.23 -6.51 38.36
C SER A 216 -30.13 -5.39 37.86
N SER A 217 -30.62 -5.56 36.64
CA SER A 217 -31.77 -4.91 36.00
C SER A 217 -31.59 -3.45 35.56
N PRO A 218 -31.87 -3.13 34.28
CA PRO A 218 -31.89 -1.74 33.82
C PRO A 218 -33.08 -0.97 34.43
N PRO A 219 -32.92 0.33 34.72
CA PRO A 219 -34.00 1.13 35.29
C PRO A 219 -35.12 1.32 34.26
N VAL A 220 -36.35 1.00 34.69
CA VAL A 220 -37.60 1.24 33.94
C VAL A 220 -37.74 2.75 33.70
N ALA A 221 -37.79 3.15 32.43
CA ALA A 221 -38.06 4.52 32.04
C ALA A 221 -39.47 4.95 32.48
N PRO A 222 -39.69 6.23 32.88
CA PRO A 222 -41.02 6.71 33.23
C PRO A 222 -41.93 6.70 31.98
N ASN A 223 -43.09 6.06 32.10
CA ASN A 223 -44.08 5.92 31.04
C ASN A 223 -44.82 7.25 30.81
N GLU A 224 -44.40 8.03 29.82
CA GLU A 224 -45.02 9.30 29.40
C GLU A 224 -46.21 9.07 28.44
N ASN A 225 -47.12 8.15 28.77
CA ASN A 225 -48.32 7.92 27.96
C ASN A 225 -49.52 7.37 28.75
N ALA A 226 -49.79 7.94 29.92
CA ALA A 226 -51.08 7.78 30.58
C ALA A 226 -52.09 8.79 30.01
N ALA A 227 -52.86 8.35 29.00
CA ALA A 227 -54.03 9.07 28.53
C ALA A 227 -55.10 9.18 29.64
N PRO A 228 -55.82 10.32 29.76
CA PRO A 228 -56.85 10.48 30.79
C PRO A 228 -58.11 9.68 30.46
N ASP A 229 -58.51 8.79 31.37
CA ASP A 229 -59.75 8.00 31.32
C ASP A 229 -60.95 8.90 31.62
N HIS A 230 -61.69 9.27 30.57
CA HIS A 230 -62.99 9.94 30.67
C HIS A 230 -64.09 8.90 30.87
N ARG A 231 -64.37 8.52 32.13
CA ARG A 231 -65.64 7.90 32.51
C ARG A 231 -66.04 8.30 33.92
N GLU A 232 -66.83 9.36 34.03
CA GLU A 232 -67.85 9.49 35.08
C GLU A 232 -68.89 10.54 34.63
N ALA A 233 -69.98 10.05 34.04
CA ALA A 233 -71.20 10.82 33.82
C ALA A 233 -72.38 9.84 33.85
N SER A 234 -72.91 9.57 35.05
CA SER A 234 -74.33 9.26 35.30
C SER A 234 -74.52 8.95 36.79
N VAL A 235 -75.04 9.91 37.57
CA VAL A 235 -76.19 9.74 38.49
C VAL A 235 -76.80 11.12 38.76
N ALA A 236 -77.87 11.45 38.04
CA ALA A 236 -79.07 12.16 38.50
C ALA A 236 -80.09 12.18 37.35
#